data_AF-A0A0S9QW32-F1
#
_entry.id   AF-A0A0S9QW32-F1
#
_cell.length_a   1.000
_cell.length_b   1.000
_cell.length_c   1.000
_cell.angle_alpha   90.00
_cell.angle_beta   90.00
_cell.angle_gamma   90.00
#
_symmetry.space_group_name_H-M   'P 1'
#
loop_
_entity.id
_entity.type
_entity.pdbx_description
1 polymer ?
#
loop_
_entity_poly.entity_id
_entity_poly.type
_entity_poly.pdbx_seq_one_letter_code
_entity_poly.pdbx_strand_id
1 'polypeptide(L)'
;MREEAARRARAAESAPAGAPASAADSADDVLAFELPSDEFVPGSISAGAPSALPLDLRPTGAAAHRTDSTPHRVPEARVRGRRRAVRSPRPVVSERRAARADGLLEVDEGAQPVRHARPRRLTKRLILVAGLATGAALLLGSAAMTAMMLPSEPQAAGTDAALTMTMELPEIEQLPVPQVEESPPAADICSLPDVAAAVQRGEDEAAIVAAGGGEAFRAAVVEGRAPCVDLGDSARVWTVMDKIRPANPIDYRPSALVLPDGVRNIEGGALRSDAASALASLVTAARDAGVGEIALESGFRSYQTQQQTYGRHFAEKGERADQVSARPGYSEHQLGLSADVVACAGSCGTLDQLAATPQGQFVAEHSWEHGWIVRYAEGATPVTGYLPEPWHLRYVGPELAKAYHDGGWSSLEEFFALDPAPDYLG
;
A
#
# COMPACT_ATOMS: atom_id res chain seq x y z
N MET A 1 -35.89 17.87 -13.59
CA MET A 1 -36.08 16.95 -12.44
C MET A 1 -37.51 16.40 -12.36
N ARG A 2 -38.48 17.00 -11.64
CA ARG A 2 -39.80 16.35 -11.40
C ARG A 2 -40.62 16.04 -12.66
N GLU A 3 -40.61 16.90 -13.68
CA GLU A 3 -41.35 16.64 -14.93
C GLU A 3 -40.77 15.51 -15.78
N GLU A 4 -39.45 15.27 -15.73
CA GLU A 4 -38.81 14.26 -16.57
C GLU A 4 -39.12 12.84 -16.08
N ALA A 5 -39.19 12.64 -14.75
CA ALA A 5 -39.70 11.41 -14.16
C ALA A 5 -41.15 11.12 -14.60
N ALA A 6 -42.01 12.16 -14.61
CA ALA A 6 -43.40 12.07 -15.06
C ALA A 6 -43.56 11.84 -16.58
N ARG A 7 -42.49 12.02 -17.37
CA ARG A 7 -42.43 11.69 -18.80
C ARG A 7 -41.97 10.25 -19.04
N ARG A 8 -41.03 9.73 -18.25
CA ARG A 8 -40.56 8.33 -18.34
C ARG A 8 -41.64 7.34 -17.88
N ALA A 9 -42.41 7.65 -16.84
CA ALA A 9 -43.50 6.79 -16.36
C ALA A 9 -44.54 6.45 -17.45
N ARG A 10 -44.97 7.45 -18.24
CA ARG A 10 -46.00 7.29 -19.29
C ARG A 10 -45.52 6.50 -20.52
N ALA A 11 -44.22 6.23 -20.64
CA ALA A 11 -43.68 5.40 -21.71
C ALA A 11 -43.72 3.89 -21.39
N ALA A 12 -44.01 3.52 -20.14
CA ALA A 12 -44.06 2.12 -19.70
C ALA A 12 -45.45 1.47 -19.84
N GLU A 13 -46.53 2.26 -19.97
CA GLU A 13 -47.92 1.76 -19.99
C GLU A 13 -48.45 1.39 -21.39
N SER A 14 -47.63 1.48 -22.45
CA SER A 14 -48.08 1.31 -23.85
C SER A 14 -47.32 0.22 -24.62
N ALA A 15 -47.32 -1.01 -24.11
CA ALA A 15 -46.91 -2.22 -24.84
C ALA A 15 -47.92 -3.36 -24.60
N PRO A 16 -48.51 -3.98 -25.64
CA PRO A 16 -49.57 -4.97 -25.48
C PRO A 16 -49.02 -6.38 -25.17
N ALA A 17 -49.74 -7.14 -24.35
CA ALA A 17 -49.41 -8.53 -24.02
C ALA A 17 -49.98 -9.53 -25.06
N GLY A 18 -49.23 -10.60 -25.32
CA GLY A 18 -49.65 -11.73 -26.16
C GLY A 18 -48.75 -12.96 -25.94
N ALA A 19 -49.34 -14.15 -25.87
CA ALA A 19 -48.70 -15.43 -25.56
C ALA A 19 -49.62 -16.59 -26.08
N PRO A 20 -49.25 -17.90 -25.98
CA PRO A 20 -47.98 -18.50 -25.54
C PRO A 20 -47.44 -19.63 -26.47
N ALA A 21 -46.34 -20.26 -26.03
CA ALA A 21 -45.97 -21.67 -26.20
C ALA A 21 -45.58 -22.28 -27.58
N SER A 22 -44.34 -22.78 -27.64
CA SER A 22 -44.05 -24.20 -27.94
C SER A 22 -42.72 -24.59 -27.25
N ALA A 23 -42.42 -25.89 -27.15
CA ALA A 23 -41.21 -26.39 -26.46
C ALA A 23 -40.46 -27.42 -27.31
N ALA A 24 -39.12 -27.31 -27.37
CA ALA A 24 -38.20 -28.41 -27.73
C ALA A 24 -36.75 -28.07 -27.32
N ASP A 25 -36.21 -28.89 -26.42
CA ASP A 25 -34.92 -29.59 -26.53
C ASP A 25 -33.70 -28.93 -27.21
N SER A 26 -32.69 -28.59 -26.39
CA SER A 26 -31.27 -28.96 -26.65
C SER A 26 -30.40 -28.68 -25.41
N ALA A 27 -29.57 -29.64 -24.99
CA ALA A 27 -28.60 -29.47 -23.90
C ALA A 27 -27.22 -28.97 -24.40
N ASP A 28 -26.34 -28.68 -23.43
CA ASP A 28 -24.87 -28.60 -23.54
C ASP A 28 -24.24 -27.67 -24.61
N ASP A 29 -23.77 -26.50 -24.17
CA ASP A 29 -22.32 -26.22 -24.21
C ASP A 29 -21.94 -25.18 -23.15
N VAL A 30 -20.93 -25.46 -22.32
CA VAL A 30 -20.35 -24.53 -21.33
C VAL A 30 -18.84 -24.57 -21.48
N LEU A 31 -18.33 -23.69 -22.34
CA LEU A 31 -16.90 -23.57 -22.61
C LEU A 31 -16.15 -23.05 -21.38
N ALA A 32 -15.62 -23.98 -20.58
CA ALA A 32 -14.59 -23.68 -19.60
C ALA A 32 -13.32 -23.19 -20.32
N PHE A 33 -12.83 -22.01 -19.92
CA PHE A 33 -11.57 -21.46 -20.44
C PHE A 33 -10.42 -21.96 -19.56
N GLU A 34 -9.88 -23.14 -19.87
CA GLU A 34 -8.68 -23.65 -19.20
C GLU A 34 -7.47 -22.77 -19.50
N LEU A 35 -6.81 -22.31 -18.43
CA LEU A 35 -5.51 -21.65 -18.53
C LEU A 35 -4.43 -22.69 -18.91
N PRO A 36 -3.49 -22.35 -19.80
CA PRO A 36 -2.52 -23.32 -20.31
C PRO A 36 -1.61 -23.86 -19.21
N SER A 37 -1.46 -25.19 -19.19
CA SER A 37 -0.50 -25.91 -18.35
C SER A 37 0.87 -26.00 -19.02
N ASP A 38 1.91 -25.51 -18.34
CA ASP A 38 3.30 -25.53 -18.84
C ASP A 38 3.94 -26.93 -18.76
N GLU A 39 3.67 -27.80 -19.72
CA GLU A 39 4.50 -28.98 -20.00
C GLU A 39 5.72 -28.62 -20.87
N PHE A 40 6.81 -28.15 -20.25
CA PHE A 40 8.07 -27.93 -20.96
C PHE A 40 8.92 -29.20 -21.07
N VAL A 41 8.96 -29.80 -22.27
CA VAL A 41 9.83 -30.94 -22.58
C VAL A 41 11.29 -30.48 -22.77
N PRO A 42 12.27 -31.00 -22.00
CA PRO A 42 13.65 -30.50 -22.04
C PRO A 42 14.40 -30.91 -23.32
N GLY A 43 14.64 -29.94 -24.19
CA GLY A 43 15.52 -30.09 -25.36
C GLY A 43 16.99 -30.26 -24.97
N SER A 44 17.62 -31.33 -25.47
CA SER A 44 19.04 -31.65 -25.24
C SER A 44 20.00 -30.49 -25.57
N ILE A 45 20.74 -30.02 -24.57
CA ILE A 45 21.94 -29.18 -24.72
C ILE A 45 23.15 -29.80 -24.00
N SER A 46 24.33 -29.69 -24.61
CA SER A 46 25.54 -30.39 -24.20
C SER A 46 26.07 -29.93 -22.84
N ALA A 47 26.61 -30.88 -22.06
CA ALA A 47 27.39 -30.56 -20.87
C ALA A 47 28.60 -29.66 -21.21
N GLY A 48 28.89 -28.68 -20.33
CA GLY A 48 29.86 -27.62 -20.59
C GLY A 48 30.22 -26.73 -19.39
N ALA A 49 30.19 -27.29 -18.18
CA ALA A 49 30.83 -26.69 -16.98
C ALA A 49 32.36 -26.98 -17.05
N PRO A 50 33.27 -26.17 -16.43
CA PRO A 50 33.08 -25.55 -15.11
C PRO A 50 33.57 -24.09 -14.94
N SER A 51 33.18 -23.51 -13.79
CA SER A 51 33.96 -22.47 -13.10
C SER A 51 33.82 -22.68 -11.60
N ALA A 52 34.93 -22.92 -10.91
CA ALA A 52 35.01 -23.03 -9.45
C ALA A 52 35.95 -21.93 -8.92
N LEU A 53 35.68 -21.44 -7.72
CA LEU A 53 36.51 -20.41 -7.08
C LEU A 53 37.87 -21.00 -6.63
N PRO A 54 38.96 -20.20 -6.65
CA PRO A 54 40.31 -20.72 -6.49
C PRO A 54 40.71 -20.96 -5.03
N LEU A 55 41.52 -22.00 -4.80
CA LEU A 55 42.40 -22.14 -3.65
C LEU A 55 43.81 -22.47 -4.14
N ASP A 56 44.81 -21.87 -3.48
CA ASP A 56 46.23 -21.97 -3.83
C ASP A 56 46.87 -23.24 -3.22
N LEU A 57 47.88 -23.82 -3.91
CA LEU A 57 49.15 -24.35 -3.35
C LEU A 57 49.88 -25.35 -4.28
N ARG A 58 50.70 -24.81 -5.19
CA ARG A 58 52.07 -25.20 -5.63
C ARG A 58 52.48 -26.68 -5.95
N PRO A 59 53.57 -26.91 -6.75
CA PRO A 59 53.54 -28.00 -7.75
C PRO A 59 54.67 -29.06 -7.70
N THR A 60 54.37 -30.23 -8.28
CA THR A 60 55.27 -31.17 -9.01
C THR A 60 54.44 -31.85 -10.11
N GLY A 61 54.94 -32.41 -11.22
CA GLY A 61 56.29 -32.57 -11.79
C GLY A 61 56.19 -32.88 -13.30
N ALA A 62 57.30 -33.20 -13.99
CA ALA A 62 57.35 -33.19 -15.47
C ALA A 62 57.23 -34.56 -16.18
N ALA A 63 56.47 -34.60 -17.29
CA ALA A 63 56.74 -35.34 -18.55
C ALA A 63 55.64 -34.95 -19.58
N ALA A 64 55.86 -34.45 -20.80
CA ALA A 64 56.88 -34.68 -21.85
C ALA A 64 56.65 -35.95 -22.70
N HIS A 65 55.90 -35.82 -23.80
CA HIS A 65 56.14 -36.59 -25.03
C HIS A 65 55.78 -35.76 -26.27
N ARG A 66 56.47 -36.02 -27.39
CA ARG A 66 56.23 -35.41 -28.70
C ARG A 66 56.05 -36.52 -29.75
N THR A 67 55.21 -36.27 -30.74
CA THR A 67 55.32 -36.86 -32.09
C THR A 67 54.94 -35.79 -33.13
N ASP A 68 55.53 -35.88 -34.31
CA ASP A 68 55.51 -34.86 -35.37
C ASP A 68 55.01 -35.46 -36.68
N SER A 69 54.27 -34.69 -37.48
CA SER A 69 54.16 -34.82 -38.95
C SER A 69 53.42 -33.63 -39.57
N THR A 70 53.80 -33.27 -40.79
CA THR A 70 53.48 -31.99 -41.46
C THR A 70 52.59 -32.19 -42.74
N PRO A 71 52.14 -31.14 -43.47
CA PRO A 71 50.79 -31.12 -44.05
C PRO A 71 50.68 -31.36 -45.57
N HIS A 72 49.44 -31.58 -46.04
CA HIS A 72 49.02 -31.44 -47.44
C HIS A 72 48.23 -30.14 -47.70
N ARG A 73 48.18 -29.67 -48.97
CA ARG A 73 47.80 -28.29 -49.30
C ARG A 73 47.04 -28.15 -50.64
N VAL A 74 45.85 -27.52 -50.61
CA VAL A 74 45.04 -26.94 -51.73
C VAL A 74 44.57 -27.93 -52.85
N PRO A 75 43.53 -27.62 -53.67
CA PRO A 75 43.46 -26.49 -54.62
C PRO A 75 42.31 -25.48 -54.40
N GLU A 76 42.44 -24.30 -55.01
CA GLU A 76 41.52 -23.15 -54.84
C GLU A 76 40.30 -23.21 -55.78
N ALA A 77 39.15 -22.68 -55.33
CA ALA A 77 37.97 -22.45 -56.18
C ALA A 77 37.71 -20.94 -56.37
N ARG A 78 37.80 -20.46 -57.61
CA ARG A 78 37.82 -19.03 -57.95
C ARG A 78 36.42 -18.48 -58.29
N VAL A 79 35.75 -17.81 -57.35
CA VAL A 79 34.42 -17.20 -57.58
C VAL A 79 34.54 -15.70 -57.86
N ARG A 80 33.80 -15.21 -58.86
CA ARG A 80 33.81 -13.79 -59.29
C ARG A 80 33.04 -12.90 -58.32
N GLY A 81 33.65 -11.81 -57.86
CA GLY A 81 32.98 -10.82 -57.03
C GLY A 81 31.90 -10.03 -57.78
N ARG A 82 30.69 -9.95 -57.20
CA ARG A 82 29.70 -8.92 -57.51
C ARG A 82 29.67 -7.91 -56.36
N ARG A 83 30.00 -6.64 -56.63
CA ARG A 83 29.80 -5.55 -55.66
C ARG A 83 28.29 -5.37 -55.43
N ARG A 84 27.82 -5.56 -54.20
CA ARG A 84 26.48 -5.16 -53.74
C ARG A 84 26.70 -4.07 -52.69
N ALA A 85 26.08 -2.90 -52.87
CA ALA A 85 26.24 -1.80 -51.92
C ALA A 85 25.63 -2.17 -50.57
N VAL A 86 26.44 -2.19 -49.52
CA VAL A 86 25.96 -2.33 -48.14
C VAL A 86 25.32 -1.01 -47.74
N ARG A 87 24.02 -1.03 -47.49
CA ARG A 87 23.28 0.11 -46.92
C ARG A 87 23.42 -0.01 -45.40
N SER A 88 24.06 0.96 -44.76
CA SER A 88 24.28 0.93 -43.31
C SER A 88 22.96 0.74 -42.54
N PRO A 89 22.94 -0.04 -41.45
CA PRO A 89 21.79 -0.09 -40.55
C PRO A 89 21.44 1.30 -40.03
N ARG A 90 20.16 1.55 -39.77
CA ARG A 90 19.75 2.65 -38.89
C ARG A 90 19.96 2.19 -37.44
N PRO A 91 20.47 3.05 -36.53
CA PRO A 91 20.64 2.69 -35.13
C PRO A 91 19.29 2.40 -34.48
N VAL A 92 19.27 1.41 -33.59
CA VAL A 92 18.08 1.03 -32.80
C VAL A 92 17.92 2.01 -31.63
N VAL A 93 16.69 2.15 -31.11
CA VAL A 93 16.31 3.19 -30.13
C VAL A 93 17.16 3.15 -28.83
N SER A 94 17.71 1.99 -28.47
CA SER A 94 18.55 1.79 -27.28
C SER A 94 19.80 2.68 -27.24
N GLU A 95 20.51 2.87 -28.36
CA GLU A 95 21.77 3.62 -28.41
C GLU A 95 21.58 5.12 -28.07
N ARG A 96 20.38 5.66 -28.29
CA ARG A 96 20.02 7.04 -27.92
C ARG A 96 19.73 7.21 -26.42
N ARG A 97 19.56 6.13 -25.67
CA ARG A 97 19.31 6.17 -24.21
C ARG A 97 20.63 6.31 -23.44
N ALA A 98 21.68 5.59 -23.87
CA ALA A 98 23.02 5.71 -23.30
C ALA A 98 23.60 7.13 -23.44
N ALA A 99 23.57 7.70 -24.66
CA ALA A 99 24.07 9.05 -24.95
C ALA A 99 23.25 10.21 -24.33
N ARG A 100 22.31 9.91 -23.43
CA ARG A 100 21.58 10.89 -22.59
C ARG A 100 21.80 10.71 -21.10
N ALA A 101 22.46 9.64 -20.66
CA ALA A 101 22.77 9.40 -19.25
C ALA A 101 23.99 10.22 -18.78
N ASP A 102 25.04 10.29 -19.60
CA ASP A 102 26.28 11.03 -19.29
C ASP A 102 26.06 12.55 -19.11
N GLY A 103 24.95 13.10 -19.62
CA GLY A 103 24.61 14.53 -19.54
C GLY A 103 23.88 14.96 -18.26
N LEU A 104 23.81 14.12 -17.23
CA LEU A 104 23.09 14.37 -15.97
C LEU A 104 23.95 14.17 -14.70
N LEU A 105 25.28 14.16 -14.85
CA LEU A 105 26.23 13.99 -13.75
C LEU A 105 27.17 15.19 -13.51
N GLU A 106 26.86 16.36 -14.07
CA GLU A 106 27.47 17.62 -13.65
C GLU A 106 26.74 18.15 -12.40
N VAL A 107 27.46 18.21 -11.28
CA VAL A 107 26.95 18.71 -9.99
C VAL A 107 27.12 20.22 -9.93
N ASP A 108 26.02 20.96 -9.85
CA ASP A 108 26.04 22.40 -9.58
C ASP A 108 26.25 22.67 -8.08
N GLU A 109 27.49 23.01 -7.69
CA GLU A 109 27.82 23.46 -6.33
C GLU A 109 27.30 24.89 -5.99
N GLY A 110 26.41 25.47 -6.82
CA GLY A 110 25.82 26.80 -6.62
C GLY A 110 24.47 26.84 -5.87
N ALA A 111 23.72 25.74 -5.80
CA ALA A 111 22.33 25.76 -5.35
C ALA A 111 22.14 25.84 -3.82
N GLN A 112 21.70 27.01 -3.30
CA GLN A 112 21.32 27.13 -1.88
C GLN A 112 19.98 26.43 -1.57
N PRO A 113 19.87 25.71 -0.44
CA PRO A 113 18.67 24.93 -0.11
C PRO A 113 17.49 25.84 0.28
N VAL A 114 16.39 25.74 -0.47
CA VAL A 114 15.13 26.42 -0.17
C VAL A 114 14.53 25.86 1.12
N ARG A 115 14.42 26.69 2.15
CA ARG A 115 13.85 26.32 3.45
C ARG A 115 12.33 26.21 3.39
N HIS A 116 11.81 25.06 2.98
CA HIS A 116 10.41 24.72 3.18
C HIS A 116 10.13 24.57 4.69
N ALA A 117 9.18 25.38 5.19
CA ALA A 117 8.88 25.44 6.62
C ALA A 117 8.04 24.23 7.06
N ARG A 118 8.51 23.48 8.06
CA ARG A 118 7.75 22.37 8.67
C ARG A 118 6.42 22.88 9.25
N PRO A 119 5.26 22.25 8.95
CA PRO A 119 4.04 22.52 9.69
C PRO A 119 4.23 22.11 11.16
N ARG A 120 4.02 23.04 12.09
CA ARG A 120 4.14 22.78 13.53
C ARG A 120 2.91 22.00 13.99
N ARG A 121 3.08 20.72 14.39
CA ARG A 121 2.03 19.94 15.08
C ARG A 121 1.57 20.71 16.32
N LEU A 122 0.33 21.20 16.33
CA LEU A 122 -0.19 22.09 17.37
C LEU A 122 -1.02 21.28 18.37
N THR A 123 -0.34 20.69 19.36
CA THR A 123 -0.93 19.84 20.41
C THR A 123 -1.80 20.65 21.37
N LYS A 124 -3.10 20.79 21.04
CA LYS A 124 -4.11 21.34 21.94
C LYS A 124 -4.36 20.40 23.13
N ARG A 125 -3.57 20.52 24.20
CA ARG A 125 -3.97 20.04 25.53
C ARG A 125 -5.00 21.00 26.11
N LEU A 126 -6.25 20.56 26.23
CA LEU A 126 -7.25 21.26 27.03
C LEU A 126 -6.99 20.94 28.51
N ILE A 127 -6.65 21.95 29.31
CA ILE A 127 -6.73 21.88 30.77
C ILE A 127 -7.49 23.14 31.21
N LEU A 128 -8.71 22.92 31.71
CA LEU A 128 -9.59 23.97 32.22
C LEU A 128 -9.55 23.95 33.74
N VAL A 129 -8.86 24.91 34.36
CA VAL A 129 -8.95 25.17 35.81
C VAL A 129 -9.12 26.67 36.02
N ALA A 130 -10.26 27.06 36.57
CA ALA A 130 -10.50 28.42 37.03
C ALA A 130 -9.95 28.59 38.46
N GLY A 131 -9.30 29.73 38.74
CA GLY A 131 -8.75 30.03 40.06
C GLY A 131 -8.73 31.53 40.32
N LEU A 132 -9.73 32.01 41.07
CA LEU A 132 -9.81 33.39 41.56
C LEU A 132 -9.41 33.43 43.03
N ALA A 133 -8.27 34.04 43.36
CA ALA A 133 -7.92 34.41 44.72
C ALA A 133 -7.06 35.68 44.74
N THR A 134 -7.52 36.67 45.50
CA THR A 134 -6.97 38.02 45.68
C THR A 134 -5.63 38.09 46.42
N GLY A 135 -4.83 39.13 46.14
CA GLY A 135 -4.32 39.98 47.25
C GLY A 135 -2.83 40.39 47.25
N ALA A 136 -2.56 41.64 46.83
CA ALA A 136 -1.53 42.53 47.39
C ALA A 136 -1.68 43.94 46.78
N ALA A 137 -1.13 44.99 47.41
CA ALA A 137 -1.22 46.39 46.96
C ALA A 137 0.17 47.03 46.82
N LEU A 138 0.27 48.16 46.10
CA LEU A 138 0.73 49.44 46.68
C LEU A 138 0.60 50.65 45.71
N LEU A 139 0.09 51.77 46.27
CA LEU A 139 0.31 53.21 45.99
C LEU A 139 0.93 53.71 44.67
N LEU A 140 0.29 54.70 44.03
CA LEU A 140 0.68 56.14 43.95
C LEU A 140 -0.16 56.89 42.88
N GLY A 141 -0.51 58.17 43.11
CA GLY A 141 -1.20 59.00 42.09
C GLY A 141 -2.12 60.10 42.64
N SER A 142 -1.57 61.28 42.93
CA SER A 142 -2.24 62.40 43.62
C SER A 142 -3.32 63.17 42.83
N ALA A 143 -4.45 63.43 43.51
CA ALA A 143 -5.22 64.69 43.58
C ALA A 143 -5.63 65.47 42.30
N ALA A 144 -6.94 65.69 42.16
CA ALA A 144 -7.54 66.79 41.40
C ALA A 144 -8.02 67.93 42.34
N MET A 145 -8.33 69.12 41.80
CA MET A 145 -8.50 70.36 42.58
C MET A 145 -9.89 70.56 43.23
N THR A 146 -9.87 70.80 44.55
CA THR A 146 -10.40 71.95 45.32
C THR A 146 -11.79 72.60 45.01
N ALA A 147 -12.51 72.91 46.12
CA ALA A 147 -13.71 73.77 46.30
C ALA A 147 -15.07 73.13 45.89
N MET A 148 -16.08 72.94 46.77
CA MET A 148 -16.77 73.83 47.74
C MET A 148 -17.51 74.99 47.02
N MET A 149 -18.84 75.17 47.08
CA MET A 149 -19.86 75.06 48.15
C MET A 149 -21.27 74.75 47.56
N LEU A 150 -22.44 74.57 48.23
CA LEU A 150 -23.01 74.62 49.61
C LEU A 150 -24.21 73.60 49.65
N PRO A 151 -24.96 73.36 50.76
CA PRO A 151 -25.92 72.23 50.90
C PRO A 151 -27.42 72.58 50.77
N SER A 152 -28.25 71.53 50.70
CA SER A 152 -29.68 71.54 51.04
C SER A 152 -30.08 70.27 51.82
N GLU A 153 -30.66 70.45 53.01
CA GLU A 153 -31.40 69.43 53.77
C GLU A 153 -32.93 69.55 53.43
N PRO A 154 -33.85 68.61 53.81
CA PRO A 154 -34.01 68.08 55.16
C PRO A 154 -34.42 66.60 55.32
N GLN A 155 -34.49 66.20 56.59
CA GLN A 155 -35.00 64.92 57.10
C GLN A 155 -36.53 64.80 57.03
N ALA A 156 -37.03 63.56 56.98
CA ALA A 156 -38.17 63.10 57.79
C ALA A 156 -38.24 61.55 57.78
N ALA A 157 -38.77 60.96 58.85
CA ALA A 157 -38.90 59.50 58.98
C ALA A 157 -40.26 58.98 58.50
N GLY A 158 -40.30 57.73 58.03
CA GLY A 158 -41.51 57.00 57.68
C GLY A 158 -41.26 55.49 57.81
N THR A 159 -42.11 54.82 58.60
CA THR A 159 -42.00 53.39 58.92
C THR A 159 -42.32 52.48 57.74
N ASP A 160 -41.64 51.35 57.64
CA ASP A 160 -42.37 50.06 57.66
C ASP A 160 -41.47 48.87 58.03
N ALA A 161 -42.06 47.86 58.66
CA ALA A 161 -41.36 46.68 59.17
C ALA A 161 -41.49 45.49 58.20
N ALA A 162 -40.51 45.31 57.31
CA ALA A 162 -40.43 44.14 56.45
C ALA A 162 -40.00 42.90 57.25
N LEU A 163 -40.72 41.78 57.11
CA LEU A 163 -40.37 40.51 57.76
C LEU A 163 -39.04 39.98 57.23
N THR A 164 -38.13 39.63 58.14
CA THR A 164 -36.91 38.87 57.80
C THR A 164 -37.27 37.42 57.53
N MET A 165 -37.59 37.08 56.27
CA MET A 165 -37.58 35.68 55.84
C MET A 165 -36.13 35.19 55.73
N THR A 166 -35.68 34.40 56.70
CA THR A 166 -34.46 33.60 56.57
C THR A 166 -34.70 32.51 55.54
N MET A 167 -34.32 32.75 54.28
CA MET A 167 -34.21 31.69 53.29
C MET A 167 -32.93 30.90 53.57
N GLU A 168 -33.08 29.74 54.21
CA GLU A 168 -31.99 28.76 54.32
C GLU A 168 -31.62 28.28 52.91
N LEU A 169 -30.36 28.45 52.52
CA LEU A 169 -29.88 27.96 51.23
C LEU A 169 -29.80 26.43 51.29
N PRO A 170 -30.39 25.69 50.33
CA PRO A 170 -30.27 24.24 50.31
C PRO A 170 -28.81 23.85 50.11
N GLU A 171 -28.32 22.97 50.98
CA GLU A 171 -26.97 22.40 50.87
C GLU A 171 -26.91 21.57 49.58
N ILE A 172 -26.02 21.95 48.66
CA ILE A 172 -25.88 21.26 47.37
C ILE A 172 -25.08 19.99 47.60
N GLU A 173 -25.79 18.86 47.72
CA GLU A 173 -25.17 17.53 47.59
C GLU A 173 -24.32 17.50 46.32
N GLN A 174 -23.08 17.02 46.46
CA GLN A 174 -22.13 17.00 45.37
C GLN A 174 -22.67 16.12 44.24
N LEU A 175 -22.79 16.68 43.03
CA LEU A 175 -23.14 15.92 41.84
C LEU A 175 -22.21 14.69 41.76
N PRO A 176 -22.73 13.46 41.64
CA PRO A 176 -21.91 12.27 41.69
C PRO A 176 -20.88 12.32 40.56
N VAL A 177 -19.60 12.34 40.94
CA VAL A 177 -18.49 12.32 39.97
C VAL A 177 -18.68 11.07 39.12
N PRO A 178 -18.80 11.20 37.78
CA PRO A 178 -19.02 10.04 36.92
C PRO A 178 -17.86 9.08 37.14
N GLN A 179 -18.19 7.89 37.67
CA GLN A 179 -17.20 6.83 37.78
C GLN A 179 -16.85 6.44 36.36
N VAL A 180 -15.62 6.77 35.94
CA VAL A 180 -15.03 6.15 34.77
C VAL A 180 -14.75 4.71 35.19
N GLU A 181 -15.71 3.83 34.96
CA GLU A 181 -15.43 2.40 34.95
C GLU A 181 -14.31 2.20 33.92
N GLU A 182 -13.13 1.80 34.39
CA GLU A 182 -12.07 1.36 33.49
C GLU A 182 -12.64 0.18 32.69
N SER A 183 -12.83 0.38 31.38
CA SER A 183 -13.28 -0.68 30.49
C SER A 183 -12.45 -1.94 30.78
N PRO A 184 -13.08 -3.11 31.01
CA PRO A 184 -12.34 -4.30 31.36
C PRO A 184 -11.27 -4.55 30.30
N PRO A 185 -10.05 -4.99 30.70
CA PRO A 185 -8.92 -5.12 29.78
C PRO A 185 -9.37 -5.92 28.56
N ALA A 186 -9.32 -5.27 27.40
CA ALA A 186 -10.02 -5.73 26.20
C ALA A 186 -9.65 -7.20 25.94
N ALA A 187 -10.66 -8.08 25.85
CA ALA A 187 -10.44 -9.51 25.94
C ALA A 187 -9.48 -10.03 24.85
N ASP A 188 -8.94 -11.22 25.06
CA ASP A 188 -8.33 -12.00 23.99
C ASP A 188 -9.36 -12.16 22.87
N ILE A 189 -9.12 -11.58 21.69
CA ILE A 189 -10.08 -11.62 20.59
C ILE A 189 -10.28 -13.04 20.04
N CYS A 190 -9.30 -13.92 20.25
CA CYS A 190 -9.38 -15.33 19.87
C CYS A 190 -10.23 -16.17 20.85
N SER A 191 -10.65 -15.59 21.99
CA SER A 191 -11.68 -16.17 22.86
C SER A 191 -13.10 -15.88 22.37
N LEU A 192 -13.28 -14.94 21.43
CA LEU A 192 -14.58 -14.63 20.83
C LEU A 192 -14.95 -15.73 19.82
N PRO A 193 -16.11 -16.42 19.96
CA PRO A 193 -16.45 -17.56 19.11
C PRO A 193 -16.46 -17.24 17.61
N ASP A 194 -16.94 -16.06 17.23
CA ASP A 194 -17.06 -15.66 15.82
C ASP A 194 -15.69 -15.39 15.19
N VAL A 195 -14.77 -14.74 15.92
CA VAL A 195 -13.37 -14.53 15.49
C VAL A 195 -12.68 -15.87 15.33
N ALA A 196 -12.71 -16.73 16.36
CA ALA A 196 -12.06 -18.04 16.33
C ALA A 196 -12.57 -18.91 15.18
N ALA A 197 -13.88 -18.90 14.93
CA ALA A 197 -14.49 -19.67 13.86
C ALA A 197 -14.21 -19.08 12.45
N ALA A 198 -14.13 -17.75 12.31
CA ALA A 198 -13.73 -17.11 11.04
C ALA A 198 -12.25 -17.35 10.71
N VAL A 199 -11.34 -17.20 11.67
CA VAL A 199 -9.91 -17.53 11.53
C VAL A 199 -9.73 -19.00 11.11
N GLN A 200 -10.49 -19.93 11.72
CA GLN A 200 -10.46 -21.35 11.37
C GLN A 200 -10.94 -21.65 9.94
N ARG A 201 -11.89 -20.87 9.40
CA ARG A 201 -12.42 -21.05 8.04
C ARG A 201 -11.61 -20.35 6.93
N GLY A 202 -10.68 -19.46 7.28
CA GLY A 202 -9.99 -18.60 6.31
C GLY A 202 -10.77 -17.35 5.92
N GLU A 203 -11.78 -16.97 6.71
CA GLU A 203 -12.65 -15.82 6.47
C GLU A 203 -12.06 -14.57 7.13
N ASP A 204 -10.87 -14.16 6.68
CA ASP A 204 -10.04 -13.16 7.36
C ASP A 204 -10.78 -11.83 7.63
N GLU A 205 -11.51 -11.30 6.64
CA GLU A 205 -12.31 -10.07 6.80
C GLU A 205 -13.41 -10.23 7.86
N ALA A 206 -14.05 -11.41 7.92
CA ALA A 206 -15.06 -11.69 8.94
C ALA A 206 -14.44 -11.81 10.34
N ALA A 207 -13.20 -12.29 10.46
CA ALA A 207 -12.45 -12.29 11.71
C ALA A 207 -12.10 -10.86 12.17
N ILE A 208 -11.70 -9.97 11.25
CA ILE A 208 -11.40 -8.56 11.54
C ILE A 208 -12.68 -7.83 12.00
N VAL A 209 -13.79 -7.99 11.27
CA VAL A 209 -15.10 -7.41 11.65
C VAL A 209 -15.58 -7.96 13.00
N ALA A 210 -15.49 -9.27 13.24
CA ALA A 210 -15.89 -9.88 14.51
C ALA A 210 -15.00 -9.47 15.71
N ALA A 211 -13.75 -9.05 15.45
CA ALA A 211 -12.86 -8.48 16.47
C ALA A 211 -13.17 -7.01 16.82
N GLY A 212 -14.15 -6.38 16.15
CA GLY A 212 -14.54 -4.98 16.34
C GLY A 212 -14.03 -4.04 15.25
N GLY A 213 -13.62 -4.56 14.09
CA GLY A 213 -13.09 -3.78 12.97
C GLY A 213 -11.57 -3.59 13.04
N GLY A 214 -11.01 -2.93 12.02
CA GLY A 214 -9.59 -2.91 11.72
C GLY A 214 -8.68 -2.47 12.86
N GLU A 215 -9.00 -1.35 13.54
CA GLU A 215 -8.17 -0.85 14.64
C GLU A 215 -8.31 -1.71 15.91
N ALA A 216 -9.47 -2.31 16.17
CA ALA A 216 -9.66 -3.20 17.32
C ALA A 216 -8.88 -4.51 17.14
N PHE A 217 -8.90 -5.08 15.93
CA PHE A 217 -8.06 -6.21 15.54
C PHE A 217 -6.56 -5.86 15.66
N ARG A 218 -6.14 -4.75 15.04
CA ARG A 218 -4.75 -4.27 15.05
C ARG A 218 -4.25 -4.03 16.48
N ALA A 219 -5.02 -3.36 17.33
CA ALA A 219 -4.68 -3.15 18.75
C ALA A 219 -4.54 -4.48 19.50
N ALA A 220 -5.43 -5.45 19.28
CA ALA A 220 -5.34 -6.77 19.90
C ALA A 220 -4.08 -7.54 19.45
N VAL A 221 -3.68 -7.44 18.19
CA VAL A 221 -2.42 -8.03 17.69
C VAL A 221 -1.21 -7.36 18.35
N VAL A 222 -1.13 -6.03 18.33
CA VAL A 222 -0.02 -5.25 18.90
C VAL A 222 0.14 -5.45 20.41
N GLU A 223 -0.97 -5.62 21.13
CA GLU A 223 -0.98 -5.85 22.58
C GLU A 223 -0.79 -7.33 22.98
N GLY A 224 -0.59 -8.25 22.01
CA GLY A 224 -0.41 -9.68 22.28
C GLY A 224 -1.69 -10.42 22.70
N ARG A 225 -2.87 -9.81 22.46
CA ARG A 225 -4.21 -10.30 22.80
C ARG A 225 -4.93 -10.99 21.63
N ALA A 226 -4.16 -11.50 20.67
CA ALA A 226 -4.64 -12.20 19.49
C ALA A 226 -3.78 -13.44 19.14
N PRO A 227 -3.60 -14.42 20.04
CA PRO A 227 -2.70 -15.57 19.87
C PRO A 227 -3.06 -16.54 18.73
N CYS A 228 -4.22 -16.37 18.08
CA CYS A 228 -4.64 -17.08 16.88
C CYS A 228 -4.31 -16.33 15.57
N VAL A 229 -3.81 -15.09 15.65
CA VAL A 229 -3.43 -14.27 14.50
C VAL A 229 -1.92 -14.38 14.30
N ASP A 230 -1.52 -15.28 13.40
CA ASP A 230 -0.14 -15.32 12.91
C ASP A 230 0.01 -14.31 11.76
N LEU A 231 0.96 -13.38 11.88
CA LEU A 231 1.34 -12.45 10.82
C LEU A 231 2.28 -13.09 9.79
N GLY A 232 2.89 -14.24 10.11
CA GLY A 232 3.70 -15.05 9.19
C GLY A 232 2.90 -16.06 8.35
N ASP A 233 1.62 -16.29 8.63
CA ASP A 233 0.76 -17.18 7.83
C ASP A 233 0.46 -16.53 6.46
N SER A 234 1.21 -16.93 5.44
CA SER A 234 1.11 -16.38 4.08
C SER A 234 -0.23 -16.66 3.38
N ALA A 235 -1.11 -17.48 3.98
CA ALA A 235 -2.50 -17.59 3.54
C ALA A 235 -3.37 -16.39 3.94
N ARG A 236 -2.90 -15.47 4.80
CA ARG A 236 -3.73 -14.44 5.42
C ARG A 236 -3.63 -13.06 4.78
N VAL A 237 -4.76 -12.35 4.76
CA VAL A 237 -4.83 -10.97 4.26
C VAL A 237 -3.94 -10.01 5.07
N TRP A 238 -3.78 -10.28 6.37
CA TRP A 238 -2.98 -9.50 7.32
C TRP A 238 -1.50 -9.87 7.36
N THR A 239 -1.02 -10.83 6.57
CA THR A 239 0.38 -11.30 6.66
C THR A 239 1.38 -10.18 6.37
N VAL A 240 2.47 -10.10 7.13
CA VAL A 240 3.54 -9.11 6.89
C VAL A 240 4.77 -9.85 6.37
N MET A 241 5.05 -9.65 5.08
CA MET A 241 6.27 -10.12 4.44
C MET A 241 7.16 -8.92 4.08
N ASP A 242 8.44 -9.05 4.39
CA ASP A 242 9.47 -8.03 4.27
C ASP A 242 10.85 -8.71 4.21
N LYS A 243 11.96 -7.98 4.37
CA LYS A 243 13.31 -8.55 4.22
C LYS A 243 13.75 -9.51 5.34
N ILE A 244 13.08 -9.52 6.50
CA ILE A 244 13.38 -10.43 7.63
C ILE A 244 12.23 -11.40 7.91
N ARG A 245 11.05 -11.18 7.32
CA ARG A 245 9.85 -12.02 7.41
C ARG A 245 9.55 -12.66 6.05
N PRO A 246 10.05 -13.88 5.75
CA PRO A 246 9.78 -14.57 4.50
C PRO A 246 8.36 -15.13 4.42
N ALA A 247 7.96 -15.53 3.22
CA ALA A 247 6.80 -16.37 2.99
C ALA A 247 6.90 -17.71 3.76
N ASN A 248 5.75 -18.23 4.18
CA ASN A 248 5.62 -19.50 4.90
C ASN A 248 4.59 -20.41 4.19
N PRO A 249 5.02 -21.50 3.52
CA PRO A 249 6.41 -21.86 3.21
C PRO A 249 7.09 -20.85 2.27
N ILE A 250 8.43 -20.93 2.16
CA ILE A 250 9.25 -19.99 1.36
C ILE A 250 8.83 -19.90 -0.11
N ASP A 251 8.23 -20.96 -0.66
CA ASP A 251 7.70 -21.08 -2.02
C ASP A 251 6.16 -21.07 -2.08
N TYR A 252 5.50 -20.53 -1.03
CA TYR A 252 4.03 -20.40 -0.93
C TYR A 252 3.39 -19.91 -2.24
N ARG A 253 2.21 -20.47 -2.53
CA ARG A 253 1.37 -20.09 -3.66
C ARG A 253 -0.12 -20.18 -3.25
N PRO A 254 -0.93 -19.14 -3.51
CA PRO A 254 -2.38 -19.23 -3.32
C PRO A 254 -3.01 -20.34 -4.17
N SER A 255 -3.97 -21.06 -3.59
CA SER A 255 -4.72 -22.12 -4.25
C SER A 255 -5.67 -21.60 -5.34
N ALA A 256 -6.16 -20.36 -5.19
CA ALA A 256 -7.01 -19.67 -6.15
C ALA A 256 -6.38 -18.35 -6.58
N LEU A 257 -6.23 -18.17 -7.90
CA LEU A 257 -5.77 -16.95 -8.54
C LEU A 257 -6.67 -16.68 -9.75
N VAL A 258 -7.19 -15.47 -9.88
CA VAL A 258 -8.12 -15.05 -10.95
C VAL A 258 -7.67 -13.72 -11.57
N LEU A 259 -8.13 -13.43 -12.79
CA LEU A 259 -7.93 -12.12 -13.40
C LEU A 259 -8.93 -11.12 -12.79
N PRO A 260 -8.53 -9.86 -12.51
CA PRO A 260 -9.44 -8.82 -12.04
C PRO A 260 -10.43 -8.39 -13.15
N ASP A 261 -11.73 -8.56 -12.89
CA ASP A 261 -12.78 -8.26 -13.86
C ASP A 261 -12.81 -6.79 -14.31
N GLY A 262 -12.92 -6.57 -15.62
CA GLY A 262 -12.99 -5.23 -16.21
C GLY A 262 -11.68 -4.40 -16.15
N VAL A 263 -10.64 -4.91 -15.50
CA VAL A 263 -9.32 -4.28 -15.41
C VAL A 263 -8.45 -4.72 -16.58
N ARG A 264 -7.81 -3.76 -17.24
CA ARG A 264 -6.83 -4.07 -18.29
C ARG A 264 -5.57 -4.66 -17.69
N ASN A 265 -5.04 -5.71 -18.31
CA ASN A 265 -3.84 -6.42 -17.88
C ASN A 265 -2.76 -6.25 -18.97
N ILE A 266 -1.54 -5.85 -18.60
CA ILE A 266 -0.50 -5.43 -19.54
C ILE A 266 0.55 -6.53 -19.77
N GLU A 267 1.48 -6.73 -18.84
CA GLU A 267 2.52 -7.77 -18.93
C GLU A 267 2.03 -9.13 -18.38
N GLY A 268 1.01 -9.10 -17.51
CA GLY A 268 0.32 -10.29 -17.02
C GLY A 268 0.26 -10.38 -15.49
N GLY A 269 -0.82 -10.96 -14.99
CA GLY A 269 -0.97 -11.22 -13.56
C GLY A 269 -2.39 -11.63 -13.19
N ALA A 270 -2.50 -12.71 -12.41
CA ALA A 270 -3.71 -13.03 -11.65
C ALA A 270 -3.52 -12.59 -10.20
N LEU A 271 -4.60 -12.34 -9.47
CA LEU A 271 -4.59 -11.97 -8.05
C LEU A 271 -5.39 -12.98 -7.25
N ARG A 272 -5.21 -13.01 -5.92
CA ARG A 272 -6.13 -13.71 -5.02
C ARG A 272 -7.53 -13.11 -5.20
N SER A 273 -8.59 -13.92 -5.11
CA SER A 273 -9.92 -13.50 -5.60
C SER A 273 -10.51 -12.27 -4.89
N ASP A 274 -10.20 -12.10 -3.61
CA ASP A 274 -10.51 -10.90 -2.82
C ASP A 274 -9.79 -9.66 -3.36
N ALA A 275 -8.46 -9.75 -3.55
CA ALA A 275 -7.67 -8.69 -4.16
C ALA A 275 -8.10 -8.40 -5.62
N ALA A 276 -8.48 -9.42 -6.39
CA ALA A 276 -8.95 -9.26 -7.77
C ALA A 276 -10.25 -8.41 -7.83
N SER A 277 -11.24 -8.73 -6.98
CA SER A 277 -12.47 -7.93 -6.86
C SER A 277 -12.20 -6.53 -6.31
N ALA A 278 -11.27 -6.39 -5.36
CA ALA A 278 -10.87 -5.11 -4.80
C ALA A 278 -10.21 -4.19 -5.85
N LEU A 279 -9.33 -4.71 -6.71
CA LEU A 279 -8.73 -3.94 -7.80
C LEU A 279 -9.77 -3.53 -8.84
N ALA A 280 -10.69 -4.43 -9.20
CA ALA A 280 -11.81 -4.10 -10.08
C ALA A 280 -12.69 -2.97 -9.51
N SER A 281 -12.90 -2.96 -8.19
CA SER A 281 -13.60 -1.88 -7.48
C SER A 281 -12.84 -0.54 -7.57
N LEU A 282 -11.53 -0.53 -7.28
CA LEU A 282 -10.68 0.68 -7.36
C LEU A 282 -10.62 1.27 -8.78
N VAL A 283 -10.45 0.41 -9.79
CA VAL A 283 -10.41 0.83 -11.21
C VAL A 283 -11.77 1.37 -11.67
N THR A 284 -12.87 0.82 -11.15
CA THR A 284 -14.22 1.32 -11.42
C THR A 284 -14.42 2.69 -10.76
N ALA A 285 -14.03 2.87 -9.50
CA ALA A 285 -14.14 4.16 -8.80
C ALA A 285 -13.31 5.26 -9.49
N ALA A 286 -12.08 4.95 -9.93
CA ALA A 286 -11.24 5.88 -10.68
C ALA A 286 -11.87 6.31 -12.03
N ARG A 287 -12.55 5.37 -12.70
CA ARG A 287 -13.28 5.63 -13.94
C ARG A 287 -14.50 6.53 -13.70
N ASP A 288 -15.28 6.24 -12.67
CA ASP A 288 -16.52 6.96 -12.36
C ASP A 288 -16.25 8.36 -11.76
N ALA A 289 -15.13 8.52 -11.04
CA ALA A 289 -14.56 9.82 -10.67
C ALA A 289 -14.00 10.61 -11.87
N GLY A 290 -13.82 9.96 -13.03
CA GLY A 290 -13.34 10.57 -14.26
C GLY A 290 -11.83 10.83 -14.32
N VAL A 291 -11.02 10.26 -13.40
CA VAL A 291 -9.56 10.51 -13.38
C VAL A 291 -8.80 9.74 -14.46
N GLY A 292 -9.36 8.63 -14.98
CA GLY A 292 -8.83 7.91 -16.13
C GLY A 292 -8.88 6.38 -15.98
N GLU A 293 -8.20 5.69 -16.91
CA GLU A 293 -8.02 4.23 -16.86
C GLU A 293 -6.79 3.90 -16.00
N ILE A 294 -6.93 2.91 -15.12
CA ILE A 294 -5.85 2.24 -14.38
C ILE A 294 -5.79 0.80 -14.89
N ALA A 295 -4.59 0.30 -15.14
CA ALA A 295 -4.34 -1.08 -15.56
C ALA A 295 -3.40 -1.81 -14.59
N LEU A 296 -3.54 -3.13 -14.53
CA LEU A 296 -2.61 -4.03 -13.85
C LEU A 296 -1.39 -4.25 -14.76
N GLU A 297 -0.22 -3.86 -14.29
CA GLU A 297 1.07 -4.18 -14.94
C GLU A 297 1.51 -5.58 -14.53
N SER A 298 1.58 -5.86 -13.22
CA SER A 298 2.11 -7.10 -12.64
C SER A 298 1.32 -7.52 -11.39
N GLY A 299 0.80 -8.75 -11.41
CA GLY A 299 0.04 -9.38 -10.32
C GLY A 299 0.85 -10.46 -9.58
N PHE A 300 0.28 -11.65 -9.37
CA PHE A 300 0.98 -12.77 -8.75
C PHE A 300 2.28 -13.13 -9.49
N ARG A 301 3.36 -13.33 -8.73
CA ARG A 301 4.65 -13.84 -9.20
C ARG A 301 5.10 -14.99 -8.29
N SER A 302 5.34 -16.17 -8.83
CA SER A 302 5.80 -17.31 -8.02
C SER A 302 7.26 -17.15 -7.59
N TYR A 303 7.68 -17.94 -6.60
CA TYR A 303 9.08 -18.05 -6.15
C TYR A 303 10.08 -18.28 -7.30
N GLN A 304 9.71 -19.05 -8.31
CA GLN A 304 10.55 -19.33 -9.49
C GLN A 304 10.63 -18.13 -10.44
N THR A 305 9.52 -17.43 -10.67
CA THR A 305 9.51 -16.17 -11.42
C THR A 305 10.31 -15.08 -10.68
N GLN A 306 10.24 -15.05 -9.35
CA GLN A 306 10.98 -14.08 -8.56
C GLN A 306 12.49 -14.35 -8.54
N GLN A 307 12.95 -15.60 -8.59
CA GLN A 307 14.37 -15.93 -8.84
C GLN A 307 14.89 -15.30 -10.13
N GLN A 308 14.13 -15.41 -11.22
CA GLN A 308 14.52 -14.86 -12.53
C GLN A 308 14.49 -13.32 -12.52
N THR A 309 13.47 -12.73 -11.92
CA THR A 309 13.31 -11.26 -11.81
C THR A 309 14.41 -10.65 -10.94
N TYR A 310 14.62 -11.16 -9.74
CA TYR A 310 15.70 -10.71 -8.86
C TYR A 310 17.08 -10.90 -9.50
N GLY A 311 17.33 -12.06 -10.13
CA GLY A 311 18.58 -12.34 -10.83
C GLY A 311 18.89 -11.34 -11.96
N ARG A 312 17.88 -10.88 -12.70
CA ARG A 312 18.01 -9.79 -13.70
C ARG A 312 18.40 -8.47 -13.03
N HIS A 313 17.67 -8.05 -11.99
CA HIS A 313 17.99 -6.80 -11.30
C HIS A 313 19.36 -6.83 -10.62
N PHE A 314 19.77 -7.96 -10.05
CA PHE A 314 21.11 -8.13 -9.47
C PHE A 314 22.22 -8.09 -10.53
N ALA A 315 22.01 -8.69 -11.70
CA ALA A 315 22.94 -8.58 -12.83
C ALA A 315 23.08 -7.15 -13.37
N GLU A 316 22.03 -6.32 -13.27
CA GLU A 316 22.03 -4.91 -13.69
C GLU A 316 22.58 -3.94 -12.63
N LYS A 317 22.35 -4.22 -11.33
CA LYS A 317 22.49 -3.25 -10.23
C LYS A 317 23.42 -3.69 -9.10
N GLY A 318 23.82 -4.96 -9.06
CA GLY A 318 24.49 -5.58 -7.91
C GLY A 318 23.60 -5.55 -6.67
N GLU A 319 24.23 -5.35 -5.50
CA GLU A 319 23.57 -5.22 -4.18
C GLU A 319 22.43 -4.19 -4.15
N ARG A 320 22.46 -3.15 -5.01
CA ARG A 320 21.37 -2.16 -5.13
C ARG A 320 20.06 -2.76 -5.68
N ALA A 321 20.06 -4.01 -6.14
CA ALA A 321 18.83 -4.73 -6.46
C ALA A 321 17.93 -4.91 -5.22
N ASP A 322 18.51 -5.09 -4.03
CA ASP A 322 17.77 -5.31 -2.77
C ASP A 322 16.94 -4.09 -2.31
N GLN A 323 17.04 -2.95 -3.01
CA GLN A 323 16.25 -1.73 -2.76
C GLN A 323 15.07 -1.54 -3.73
N VAL A 324 15.01 -2.34 -4.81
CA VAL A 324 14.02 -2.22 -5.91
C VAL A 324 13.51 -3.58 -6.43
N SER A 325 13.88 -4.67 -5.74
CA SER A 325 13.39 -6.00 -6.02
C SER A 325 13.60 -6.90 -4.82
N ALA A 326 12.51 -7.52 -4.36
CA ALA A 326 12.56 -8.50 -3.29
C ALA A 326 13.34 -9.75 -3.70
N ARG A 327 14.08 -10.34 -2.76
CA ARG A 327 14.67 -11.68 -2.94
C ARG A 327 13.54 -12.73 -3.05
N PRO A 328 13.79 -13.89 -3.68
CA PRO A 328 12.79 -14.95 -3.79
C PRO A 328 12.28 -15.40 -2.43
N GLY A 329 10.95 -15.54 -2.27
CA GLY A 329 10.33 -15.87 -0.99
C GLY A 329 10.17 -14.68 -0.03
N TYR A 330 10.50 -13.46 -0.47
CA TYR A 330 10.32 -12.20 0.28
C TYR A 330 9.50 -11.15 -0.51
N SER A 331 8.81 -11.56 -1.60
CA SER A 331 8.08 -10.65 -2.49
C SER A 331 6.57 -10.80 -2.33
N GLU A 332 5.86 -9.73 -1.96
CA GLU A 332 4.41 -9.78 -1.69
C GLU A 332 3.54 -10.20 -2.90
N HIS A 333 4.05 -10.10 -4.13
CA HIS A 333 3.45 -10.73 -5.31
C HIS A 333 3.25 -12.25 -5.16
N GLN A 334 4.08 -12.92 -4.38
CA GLN A 334 3.97 -14.36 -4.12
C GLN A 334 2.73 -14.71 -3.28
N LEU A 335 2.16 -13.74 -2.56
CA LEU A 335 0.89 -13.89 -1.83
C LEU A 335 -0.34 -13.78 -2.76
N GLY A 336 -0.16 -13.31 -4.00
CA GLY A 336 -1.28 -12.89 -4.85
C GLY A 336 -2.03 -11.65 -4.34
N LEU A 337 -1.49 -10.98 -3.30
CA LEU A 337 -2.05 -9.81 -2.64
C LEU A 337 -1.45 -8.48 -3.09
N SER A 338 -0.46 -8.50 -3.99
CA SER A 338 0.14 -7.28 -4.54
C SER A 338 -0.16 -7.08 -6.02
N ALA A 339 -0.39 -5.82 -6.38
CA ALA A 339 -0.64 -5.35 -7.73
C ALA A 339 0.25 -4.14 -8.04
N ASP A 340 1.14 -4.27 -9.03
CA ASP A 340 1.81 -3.13 -9.64
C ASP A 340 0.85 -2.52 -10.67
N VAL A 341 0.49 -1.23 -10.53
CA VAL A 341 -0.50 -0.57 -11.40
C VAL A 341 0.08 0.58 -12.24
N VAL A 342 -0.49 0.82 -13.43
CA VAL A 342 -0.10 1.91 -14.34
C VAL A 342 -1.30 2.74 -14.80
N ALA A 343 -1.06 4.03 -15.05
CA ALA A 343 -2.04 4.94 -15.63
C ALA A 343 -2.12 4.78 -17.15
N CYS A 344 -3.33 4.74 -17.70
CA CYS A 344 -3.57 4.60 -19.14
C CYS A 344 -4.38 5.77 -19.72
N ALA A 345 -3.93 6.25 -20.88
CA ALA A 345 -4.56 7.29 -21.69
C ALA A 345 -4.52 6.83 -23.17
N GLY A 346 -5.26 5.75 -23.46
CA GLY A 346 -5.15 4.98 -24.71
C GLY A 346 -3.95 4.03 -24.70
N SER A 347 -2.74 4.59 -24.65
CA SER A 347 -1.51 3.89 -24.24
C SER A 347 -1.30 4.03 -22.72
N CYS A 348 -0.70 3.02 -22.10
CA CYS A 348 -0.31 3.07 -20.69
C CYS A 348 1.09 3.68 -20.52
N GLY A 349 1.31 4.35 -19.39
CA GLY A 349 2.62 4.84 -18.95
C GLY A 349 3.45 3.72 -18.30
N THR A 350 4.64 4.07 -17.79
CA THR A 350 5.45 3.16 -16.96
C THR A 350 5.16 3.34 -15.47
N LEU A 351 5.54 2.35 -14.66
CA LEU A 351 5.43 2.38 -13.19
C LEU A 351 5.97 3.71 -12.60
N ASP A 352 7.20 4.11 -12.97
CA ASP A 352 7.85 5.36 -12.53
C ASP A 352 7.03 6.63 -12.82
N GLN A 353 6.09 6.59 -13.77
CA GLN A 353 5.29 7.75 -14.18
C GLN A 353 4.00 7.90 -13.37
N LEU A 354 3.53 6.86 -12.68
CA LEU A 354 2.20 6.82 -12.07
C LEU A 354 1.94 8.01 -11.14
N ALA A 355 2.85 8.32 -10.21
CA ALA A 355 2.65 9.38 -9.22
C ALA A 355 2.49 10.80 -9.83
N ALA A 356 2.94 11.01 -11.07
CA ALA A 356 2.77 12.27 -11.79
C ALA A 356 1.42 12.37 -12.54
N THR A 357 0.56 11.35 -12.44
CA THR A 357 -0.75 11.27 -13.12
C THR A 357 -1.93 11.47 -12.17
N PRO A 358 -3.10 11.93 -12.67
CA PRO A 358 -4.32 11.98 -11.88
C PRO A 358 -4.73 10.62 -11.30
N GLN A 359 -4.48 9.53 -12.04
CA GLN A 359 -4.74 8.18 -11.56
C GLN A 359 -3.84 7.78 -10.39
N GLY A 360 -2.55 8.14 -10.41
CA GLY A 360 -1.64 7.89 -9.29
C GLY A 360 -1.99 8.70 -8.03
N GLN A 361 -2.48 9.93 -8.21
CA GLN A 361 -3.01 10.75 -7.12
C GLN A 361 -4.27 10.12 -6.53
N PHE A 362 -5.22 9.70 -7.37
CA PHE A 362 -6.42 8.98 -6.94
C PHE A 362 -6.09 7.67 -6.21
N VAL A 363 -5.08 6.91 -6.68
CA VAL A 363 -4.59 5.72 -6.00
C VAL A 363 -4.01 6.06 -4.62
N ALA A 364 -3.19 7.11 -4.50
CA ALA A 364 -2.64 7.52 -3.21
C ALA A 364 -3.72 8.02 -2.23
N GLU A 365 -4.79 8.65 -2.72
CA GLU A 365 -5.84 9.25 -1.89
C GLU A 365 -6.99 8.29 -1.53
N HIS A 366 -7.33 7.33 -2.41
CA HIS A 366 -8.54 6.49 -2.31
C HIS A 366 -8.30 4.96 -2.31
N SER A 367 -7.08 4.46 -2.52
CA SER A 367 -6.84 2.99 -2.55
C SER A 367 -7.31 2.25 -1.29
N TRP A 368 -7.22 2.90 -0.12
CA TRP A 368 -7.66 2.36 1.17
C TRP A 368 -9.17 2.11 1.25
N GLU A 369 -9.99 2.89 0.53
CA GLU A 369 -11.45 2.69 0.46
C GLU A 369 -11.81 1.33 -0.17
N HIS A 370 -10.87 0.75 -0.93
CA HIS A 370 -10.99 -0.54 -1.59
C HIS A 370 -10.14 -1.64 -0.94
N GLY A 371 -9.57 -1.42 0.25
CA GLY A 371 -8.75 -2.42 0.97
C GLY A 371 -7.29 -2.51 0.55
N TRP A 372 -6.78 -1.54 -0.22
CA TRP A 372 -5.39 -1.47 -0.68
C TRP A 372 -4.59 -0.40 0.07
N ILE A 373 -3.29 -0.62 0.23
CA ILE A 373 -2.33 0.40 0.66
C ILE A 373 -1.19 0.55 -0.36
N VAL A 374 -0.60 1.73 -0.46
CA VAL A 374 0.71 1.91 -1.12
C VAL A 374 1.78 1.37 -0.17
N ARG A 375 2.35 0.19 -0.47
CA ARG A 375 3.18 -0.58 0.48
C ARG A 375 4.49 0.11 0.85
N TYR A 376 5.10 0.80 -0.12
CA TYR A 376 6.40 1.44 -0.02
C TYR A 376 6.25 2.95 -0.20
N ALA A 377 5.72 3.60 0.83
CA ALA A 377 5.46 5.04 0.85
C ALA A 377 6.76 5.89 0.88
N GLU A 378 6.66 7.15 0.47
CA GLU A 378 7.80 8.08 0.55
C GLU A 378 8.24 8.27 2.01
N GLY A 379 9.55 8.09 2.26
CA GLY A 379 10.13 8.17 3.60
C GLY A 379 10.09 6.86 4.41
N ALA A 380 9.38 5.82 3.96
CA ALA A 380 9.30 4.53 4.66
C ALA A 380 10.53 3.61 4.46
N THR A 381 11.42 3.93 3.51
CA THR A 381 12.64 3.16 3.20
C THR A 381 13.51 2.75 4.41
N PRO A 382 13.69 3.57 5.47
CA PRO A 382 14.44 3.16 6.67
C PRO A 382 13.76 2.05 7.49
N VAL A 383 12.48 1.77 7.22
CA VAL A 383 11.69 0.71 7.86
C VAL A 383 11.51 -0.48 6.92
N THR A 384 11.08 -0.26 5.68
CA THR A 384 10.77 -1.34 4.71
C THR A 384 11.97 -1.83 3.92
N GLY A 385 13.03 -1.01 3.82
CA GLY A 385 14.22 -1.27 3.03
C GLY A 385 14.07 -1.07 1.51
N TYR A 386 12.88 -0.72 1.02
CA TYR A 386 12.62 -0.47 -0.40
C TYR A 386 12.54 1.04 -0.68
N LEU A 387 12.91 1.44 -1.90
CA LEU A 387 12.66 2.80 -2.38
C LEU A 387 11.14 3.06 -2.51
N PRO A 388 10.69 4.32 -2.62
CA PRO A 388 9.27 4.61 -2.77
C PRO A 388 8.71 4.05 -4.08
N GLU A 389 7.70 3.18 -3.98
CA GLU A 389 7.05 2.52 -5.13
C GLU A 389 5.55 2.88 -5.15
N PRO A 390 5.17 4.06 -5.66
CA PRO A 390 3.79 4.55 -5.66
C PRO A 390 2.81 3.69 -6.50
N TRP A 391 3.33 2.77 -7.31
CA TRP A 391 2.59 1.78 -8.08
C TRP A 391 2.31 0.48 -7.33
N HIS A 392 3.05 0.17 -6.27
CA HIS A 392 2.99 -1.14 -5.62
C HIS A 392 1.92 -1.14 -4.54
N LEU A 393 0.74 -1.64 -4.92
CA LEU A 393 -0.39 -1.76 -4.01
C LEU A 393 -0.35 -3.12 -3.33
N ARG A 394 -0.55 -3.14 -2.01
CA ARG A 394 -0.71 -4.33 -1.19
C ARG A 394 -2.13 -4.38 -0.61
N TYR A 395 -2.85 -5.46 -0.85
CA TYR A 395 -4.20 -5.67 -0.31
C TYR A 395 -4.13 -6.21 1.12
N VAL A 396 -4.92 -5.62 2.01
CA VAL A 396 -5.03 -5.99 3.44
C VAL A 396 -6.49 -6.12 3.92
N GLY A 397 -7.47 -5.94 3.04
CA GLY A 397 -8.90 -5.86 3.41
C GLY A 397 -9.34 -4.44 3.77
N PRO A 398 -10.60 -4.04 3.51
CA PRO A 398 -11.08 -2.67 3.72
C PRO A 398 -11.00 -2.22 5.17
N GLU A 399 -11.29 -3.09 6.15
CA GLU A 399 -11.17 -2.73 7.57
C GLU A 399 -9.72 -2.40 7.99
N LEU A 400 -8.74 -3.21 7.61
CA LEU A 400 -7.33 -2.94 7.94
C LEU A 400 -6.76 -1.77 7.14
N ALA A 401 -7.10 -1.63 5.85
CA ALA A 401 -6.67 -0.49 5.04
C ALA A 401 -7.24 0.83 5.58
N LYS A 402 -8.49 0.81 6.08
CA LYS A 402 -9.09 1.94 6.78
C LYS A 402 -8.36 2.28 8.08
N ALA A 403 -8.05 1.29 8.92
CA ALA A 403 -7.29 1.55 10.16
C ALA A 403 -5.87 2.07 9.88
N TYR A 404 -5.23 1.54 8.84
CA TYR A 404 -3.93 2.00 8.34
C TYR A 404 -3.97 3.47 7.87
N HIS A 405 -4.99 3.84 7.09
CA HIS A 405 -5.22 5.22 6.64
C HIS A 405 -5.53 6.17 7.81
N ASP A 406 -6.55 5.85 8.62
CA ASP A 406 -7.04 6.73 9.70
C ASP A 406 -5.98 6.94 10.81
N GLY A 407 -5.12 5.93 11.05
CA GLY A 407 -3.97 6.05 11.95
C GLY A 407 -2.78 6.83 11.37
N GLY A 408 -2.77 7.07 10.05
CA GLY A 408 -1.71 7.80 9.34
C GLY A 408 -0.40 7.01 9.23
N TRP A 409 -0.49 5.70 9.02
CA TRP A 409 0.65 4.77 9.00
C TRP A 409 1.40 4.79 7.65
N SER A 410 2.73 4.61 7.70
CA SER A 410 3.63 4.64 6.54
C SER A 410 4.19 3.29 6.12
N SER A 411 4.01 2.25 6.93
CA SER A 411 4.46 0.88 6.66
C SER A 411 3.63 -0.14 7.44
N LEU A 412 3.54 -1.40 6.98
CA LEU A 412 2.85 -2.48 7.71
C LEU A 412 3.62 -2.87 8.98
N GLU A 413 4.93 -2.71 8.93
CA GLU A 413 5.87 -2.90 10.02
C GLU A 413 5.55 -1.95 11.18
N GLU A 414 5.40 -0.65 10.91
CA GLU A 414 4.95 0.32 11.93
C GLU A 414 3.50 0.05 12.39
N PHE A 415 2.59 -0.26 11.45
CA PHE A 415 1.17 -0.51 11.74
C PHE A 415 0.98 -1.64 12.77
N PHE A 416 1.66 -2.78 12.58
CA PHE A 416 1.64 -3.91 13.51
C PHE A 416 2.74 -3.86 14.59
N ALA A 417 3.43 -2.71 14.76
CA ALA A 417 4.49 -2.49 15.75
C ALA A 417 5.63 -3.53 15.72
N LEU A 418 5.98 -3.98 14.52
CA LEU A 418 7.03 -4.96 14.23
C LEU A 418 8.41 -4.28 14.10
N ASP A 419 9.48 -5.04 14.36
CA ASP A 419 10.84 -4.58 14.08
C ASP A 419 11.03 -4.23 12.59
N PRO A 420 11.71 -3.11 12.26
CA PRO A 420 11.94 -2.69 10.89
C PRO A 420 12.86 -3.68 10.13
N ALA A 421 12.64 -3.79 8.83
CA ALA A 421 13.34 -4.71 7.92
C ALA A 421 14.10 -3.97 6.79
N PRO A 422 15.02 -3.03 7.11
CA PRO A 422 15.71 -2.23 6.11
C PRO A 422 16.63 -3.04 5.18
N ASP A 423 17.14 -4.17 5.67
CA ASP A 423 17.97 -5.12 4.93
C ASP A 423 17.66 -6.56 5.36
N TYR A 424 18.16 -7.53 4.60
CA TYR A 424 18.00 -8.95 4.87
C TYR A 424 18.89 -9.42 6.02
N LEU A 425 18.48 -10.52 6.68
CA LEU A 425 19.37 -11.26 7.57
C LEU A 425 20.49 -11.92 6.72
N GLY A 426 21.74 -11.81 7.20
CA GLY A 426 22.96 -12.22 6.49
C GLY A 426 23.52 -13.59 6.90
#